data_AF-A0A7K9HHH7-F1
#
_entry.id   AF-A0A7K9HHH7-F1
#
_cell.length_a   1.000
_cell.length_b   1.000
_cell.length_c   1.000
_cell.angle_alpha   90.00
_cell.angle_beta   90.00
_cell.angle_gamma   90.00
#
_symmetry.space_group_name_H-M   'P 1'
#
loop_
_entity.id
_entity.type
_entity.pdbx_description
1 polymer ?
#
loop_
_entity_poly.entity_id
_entity_poly.type
_entity_poly.pdbx_seq_one_letter_code
_entity_poly.pdbx_strand_id
1 'polypeptide(L)' 'SPPGWEEDPRPELMALHAQTKLWFEQTQAKSLKIHGELPVWFHGFISRRETEKLLQDQPLGCFLVRFSESTVGFVLSYR' A
#
# COMPACT_ATOMS: atom_id res chain seq x y z
N SER A 1 10.82 -5.16 29.80
CA SER A 1 9.66 -4.59 29.09
C SER A 1 9.64 -5.11 27.68
N PRO A 2 8.49 -5.53 27.11
CA PRO A 2 8.43 -5.97 25.72
C PRO A 2 8.65 -4.76 24.79
N PRO A 3 9.14 -4.97 23.55
CA PRO A 3 9.37 -3.88 22.61
C PRO A 3 8.03 -3.31 22.12
N GLY A 4 7.82 -2.01 22.27
CA GLY A 4 6.56 -1.33 21.92
C GLY A 4 6.43 -0.97 20.44
N TRP A 5 6.39 -1.94 19.52
CA TRP A 5 6.29 -1.62 18.09
C TRP A 5 5.55 -2.62 17.19
N GLU A 6 4.52 -3.27 17.71
CA GLU A 6 3.43 -3.76 16.87
C GLU A 6 2.13 -3.43 17.59
N GLU A 7 1.73 -2.16 17.49
CA GLU A 7 0.37 -1.76 17.86
C GLU A 7 -0.57 -2.54 16.93
N ASP A 8 -1.34 -3.45 17.53
CA ASP A 8 -2.44 -4.13 16.84
C ASP A 8 -3.29 -3.04 16.16
N PRO A 9 -3.47 -3.07 14.83
CA PRO A 9 -4.12 -1.98 14.13
C PRO A 9 -5.50 -1.74 14.73
N ARG A 10 -5.77 -0.47 15.08
CA ARG A 10 -7.05 -0.06 15.66
C ARG A 10 -8.21 -0.61 14.82
N PRO A 11 -9.32 -1.06 15.41
CA PRO A 11 -10.41 -1.70 14.66
C PRO A 11 -10.94 -0.86 13.47
N GLU A 12 -10.97 0.45 13.61
CA GLU A 12 -11.34 1.41 12.55
C GLU A 12 -10.41 1.33 11.34
N LEU A 13 -9.11 1.16 11.58
CA LEU A 13 -8.11 1.04 10.52
C LEU A 13 -8.30 -0.28 9.76
N MET A 14 -8.53 -1.38 10.48
CA MET A 14 -8.83 -2.67 9.85
C MET A 14 -10.08 -2.59 8.98
N ALA A 15 -11.12 -1.91 9.45
CA ALA A 15 -12.35 -1.68 8.70
C ALA A 15 -12.10 -0.86 7.43
N LEU A 16 -11.30 0.22 7.53
CA LEU A 16 -10.92 1.03 6.37
C LEU A 16 -10.13 0.21 5.33
N HIS A 17 -9.20 -0.62 5.77
CA HIS A 17 -8.43 -1.52 4.89
C HIS A 17 -9.34 -2.54 4.20
N ALA A 18 -10.24 -3.17 4.94
CA ALA A 18 -11.19 -4.13 4.40
C ALA A 18 -12.11 -3.48 3.35
N GLN A 19 -12.66 -2.30 3.64
CA GLN A 19 -13.54 -1.57 2.73
C GLN A 19 -12.78 -1.12 1.46
N THR A 20 -11.58 -0.58 1.62
CA THR A 20 -10.75 -0.14 0.50
C THR A 20 -10.32 -1.31 -0.38
N LYS A 21 -9.95 -2.46 0.22
CA LYS A 21 -9.62 -3.69 -0.50
C LYS A 21 -10.83 -4.19 -1.30
N LEU A 22 -12.01 -4.22 -0.70
CA LEU A 22 -13.23 -4.65 -1.37
C LEU A 22 -13.55 -3.75 -2.58
N TRP A 23 -13.52 -2.43 -2.38
CA TRP A 23 -13.74 -1.46 -3.45
C TRP A 23 -12.71 -1.63 -4.58
N PHE A 24 -11.44 -1.82 -4.25
CA PHE A 24 -10.37 -2.01 -5.23
C PHE A 24 -10.61 -3.26 -6.08
N GLU A 25 -10.92 -4.40 -5.45
CA GLU A 25 -11.19 -5.65 -6.17
C GLU A 25 -12.42 -5.54 -7.09
N GLN A 26 -13.45 -4.84 -6.64
CA GLN A 26 -14.70 -4.68 -7.40
C GLN A 26 -14.57 -3.71 -8.59
N THR A 27 -13.68 -2.72 -8.50
CA THR A 27 -13.64 -1.61 -9.47
C THR A 27 -12.34 -1.53 -10.26
N GLN A 28 -11.18 -1.55 -9.59
CA GLN A 28 -9.89 -1.22 -10.20
C GLN A 28 -9.09 -2.47 -10.62
N ALA A 29 -9.17 -3.54 -9.82
CA ALA A 29 -8.26 -4.68 -9.95
C ALA A 29 -8.29 -5.33 -11.34
N LYS A 30 -9.48 -5.44 -11.97
CA LYS A 30 -9.61 -6.02 -13.31
C LYS A 30 -8.84 -5.24 -14.36
N SER A 31 -8.88 -3.91 -14.30
CA SER A 31 -8.19 -3.03 -15.25
C SER A 31 -6.69 -2.95 -14.99
N LEU A 32 -6.26 -3.17 -13.73
CA LEU A 32 -4.86 -3.09 -13.34
C LEU A 32 -4.11 -4.42 -13.54
N LYS A 33 -4.82 -5.54 -13.49
CA LYS A 33 -4.20 -6.88 -13.58
C LYS A 33 -3.63 -7.12 -14.98
N ILE A 34 -2.37 -7.53 -15.04
CA ILE A 34 -1.68 -7.99 -16.24
C ILE A 34 -1.52 -9.50 -16.10
N HIS A 35 -2.08 -10.28 -17.03
CA HIS A 35 -2.11 -11.75 -16.94
C HIS A 35 -2.72 -12.31 -15.64
N GLY A 36 -3.66 -11.56 -15.03
CA GLY A 36 -4.32 -11.96 -13.79
C GLY A 36 -3.60 -11.52 -12.51
N GLU A 37 -2.39 -10.97 -12.63
CA GLU A 37 -1.60 -10.50 -11.50
C GLU A 37 -1.54 -8.98 -11.43
N LEU A 38 -1.44 -8.45 -10.21
CA LEU A 38 -1.24 -7.02 -10.03
C LEU A 38 0.20 -6.64 -10.43
N PRO A 39 0.42 -5.43 -10.96
CA PRO A 39 1.75 -4.99 -11.32
C PRO A 39 2.68 -4.97 -10.10
N VAL A 40 3.94 -5.35 -10.30
CA VAL A 40 4.95 -5.43 -9.23
C VAL A 40 5.22 -4.09 -8.51
N TRP A 41 4.86 -2.97 -9.14
CA TRP A 41 4.96 -1.63 -8.56
C TRP A 41 3.76 -1.27 -7.68
N PHE A 42 2.73 -2.12 -7.57
CA PHE A 42 1.57 -1.91 -6.71
C PHE A 42 1.70 -2.69 -5.40
N HIS A 43 1.73 -1.99 -4.27
CA HIS A 43 2.05 -2.59 -2.97
C HIS A 43 0.88 -2.61 -1.97
N GLY A 44 -0.31 -2.13 -2.34
CA GLY A 44 -1.45 -2.12 -1.43
C GLY A 44 -1.20 -1.25 -0.17
N PHE A 45 -1.52 -1.78 1.02
CA PHE A 45 -1.34 -1.06 2.28
C PHE A 45 0.07 -1.25 2.82
N ILE A 46 0.94 -0.28 2.55
CA ILE A 46 2.25 -0.17 3.19
C ILE A 46 2.42 1.22 3.79
N SER A 47 3.12 1.30 4.92
CA SER A 47 3.44 2.56 5.57
C SER A 47 4.43 3.37 4.74
N ARG A 48 4.52 4.67 5.06
CA ARG A 48 5.56 5.55 4.52
C ARG A 48 6.96 5.00 4.80
N ARG A 49 7.20 4.49 6.02
CA ARG A 49 8.50 3.93 6.43
C ARG A 49 8.88 2.70 5.60
N GLU A 50 7.93 1.80 5.34
CA GLU A 50 8.17 0.64 4.48
C GLU A 50 8.44 1.05 3.02
N THR A 51 7.70 2.05 2.53
CA THR A 51 7.93 2.63 1.19
C THR A 51 9.34 3.19 1.05
N GLU A 52 9.78 4.00 2.03
CA GLU A 52 11.12 4.59 2.06
C GLU A 52 12.20 3.49 2.05
N LYS A 53 12.03 2.42 2.84
CA LYS A 53 12.95 1.27 2.86
C LYS A 53 13.00 0.54 1.52
N LEU A 54 11.85 0.32 0.87
CA LEU A 54 11.78 -0.37 -0.43
C LEU A 54 12.47 0.42 -1.54
N LEU A 55 12.38 1.76 -1.50
CA LEU A 55 12.97 2.64 -2.52
C LEU A 55 14.43 3.03 -2.23
N GLN A 56 14.89 2.92 -0.98
CA GLN A 56 16.21 3.39 -0.53
C GLN A 56 17.37 2.90 -1.40
N ASP A 57 17.33 1.65 -1.84
CA ASP A 57 18.41 1.00 -2.60
C ASP A 57 18.09 0.82 -4.11
N GLN A 58 16.98 1.40 -4.59
CA GLN A 58 16.56 1.30 -6.00
C GLN A 58 17.15 2.42 -6.87
N PRO A 59 17.43 2.24 -8.16
CA PRO A 59 17.87 3.35 -9.03
C PRO A 59 16.95 4.59 -8.98
N LEU A 60 17.52 5.77 -9.29
CA LEU A 60 16.72 7.01 -9.41
C LEU A 60 15.62 6.84 -10.48
N GLY A 61 14.42 7.36 -10.18
CA GLY A 61 13.26 7.21 -11.04
C GLY A 61 12.45 5.93 -10.81
N CYS A 62 12.91 5.00 -9.95
CA CYS A 62 12.08 3.91 -9.48
C CYS A 62 10.91 4.44 -8.63
N PHE A 63 9.76 3.79 -8.76
CA PHE A 63 8.53 4.19 -8.07
C PHE A 63 7.71 2.98 -7.63
N LEU A 64 6.78 3.25 -6.71
CA LEU A 64 5.71 2.34 -6.35
C LEU A 64 4.41 3.10 -6.07
N VAL A 65 3.29 2.39 -6.15
CA VAL A 65 1.96 2.89 -5.79
C VAL A 65 1.43 2.11 -4.59
N ARG A 66 0.88 2.83 -3.62
CA ARG A 66 0.30 2.28 -2.39
C ARG A 66 -1.01 2.96 -2.04
N PHE A 67 -1.77 2.35 -1.15
CA PHE A 67 -2.84 3.02 -0.43
C PHE A 67 -2.28 3.93 0.67
N SER A 68 -3.00 5.01 0.92
CA SER A 68 -2.72 5.97 1.98
C SER A 68 -3.97 6.16 2.80
N GLU A 69 -3.88 5.82 4.08
CA GLU A 69 -4.94 6.02 5.06
C GLU A 69 -5.22 7.51 5.27
N SER A 70 -4.16 8.33 5.40
CA SER A 70 -4.29 9.76 5.70
C SER A 70 -4.96 10.57 4.59
N THR A 71 -4.81 10.14 3.34
CA THR A 71 -5.41 10.80 2.17
C THR A 71 -6.57 10.01 1.58
N VAL A 72 -6.91 8.84 2.16
CA VAL A 72 -7.93 7.90 1.69
C VAL A 72 -7.88 7.73 0.16
N GLY A 73 -6.77 7.19 -0.35
CA GLY A 73 -6.56 7.05 -1.79
C GLY A 73 -5.22 6.43 -2.17
N PHE A 74 -4.86 6.54 -3.45
CA PHE A 74 -3.57 6.07 -3.95
C PHE A 74 -2.50 7.15 -3.81
N VAL A 75 -1.29 6.72 -3.48
CA VAL A 75 -0.09 7.57 -3.45
C VAL A 75 0.97 6.92 -4.33
N LEU A 76 1.51 7.71 -5.26
CA LEU A 76 2.73 7.40 -6.00
C LEU A 76 3.93 7.88 -5.18
N SER A 77 4.86 6.99 -4.87
CA SER A 77 6.12 7.31 -4.21
C SER A 77 7.27 6.97 -5.15
N TYR A 78 8.26 7.85 -5.24
CA TYR A 78 9.39 7.71 -6.15
C TYR A 78 10.70 8.01 -5.42
N ARG A 79 11.80 7.50 -5.95
CA ARG A 79 13.16 7.88 -5.56
C ARG A 79 13.72 8.98 -6.44
#